data_AF-A0AA35VD20-F1
#
_entry.id   AF-A0AA35VD20-F1
#
_cell.length_a   1.000
_cell.length_b   1.000
_cell.length_c   1.000
_cell.angle_alpha   90.00
_cell.angle_beta   90.00
_cell.angle_gamma   90.00
#
_symmetry.space_group_name_H-M   'P 1'
#
loop_
_entity.id
_entity.type
_entity.pdbx_description
1 polymer ?
#
loop_
_entity_poly.entity_id
_entity_poly.type
_entity_poly.pdbx_seq_one_letter_code
_entity_poly.pdbx_strand_id
1 'polypeptide(L)'
;MPSSAQQHPVSMNMTPSANAPRESPGAVLFMESWPASKIDTPEDAALGYPAPHVVACAHAAVVMDLQRPDVDMVVWGRRVPAAWEKSVTGWSGSPSPLTLSGMPSEIADCLATPAVRQGWPPVILTDVVDLSSLFGALTGGVRQHIRLMTPPSSEAIFELPPDVLRLICGYGRTGAEWCGNQDPKSGIVSALSPFAVAFIKGVAEGEAGCLHRLPASAPNGARPGPILVMDTVSR
;
A
#
# COMPACT_ATOMS: atom_id res chain seq x y z
N MET A 1 16.70 -79.96 4.67
CA MET A 1 15.51 -80.12 3.82
C MET A 1 14.42 -79.18 4.32
N PRO A 2 13.67 -78.51 3.43
CA PRO A 2 12.98 -77.25 3.72
C PRO A 2 11.56 -77.46 4.25
N SER A 3 11.09 -76.50 5.04
CA SER A 3 9.67 -76.34 5.40
C SER A 3 9.12 -75.10 4.73
N SER A 4 8.03 -75.29 3.98
CA SER A 4 7.19 -74.25 3.39
C SER A 4 6.53 -73.39 4.45
N ALA A 5 6.47 -72.08 4.24
CA ALA A 5 5.44 -71.21 4.84
C ALA A 5 5.25 -69.92 4.03
N GLN A 6 4.11 -69.89 3.35
CA GLN A 6 3.20 -68.76 3.09
C GLN A 6 3.77 -67.33 3.01
N GLN A 7 3.66 -66.75 1.82
CA GLN A 7 3.64 -65.31 1.60
C GLN A 7 2.23 -64.76 1.94
N HIS A 8 2.16 -63.91 2.95
CA HIS A 8 1.10 -62.89 3.10
C HIS A 8 1.70 -61.52 2.75
N PRO A 9 1.01 -60.66 2.00
CA PRO A 9 1.48 -59.31 1.73
C PRO A 9 1.34 -58.43 2.98
N VAL A 10 2.47 -57.92 3.48
CA VAL A 10 2.48 -56.87 4.50
C VAL A 10 2.19 -55.53 3.80
N SER A 11 1.05 -54.93 4.13
CA SER A 11 0.72 -53.55 3.80
C SER A 11 1.83 -52.61 4.31
N MET A 12 2.56 -51.96 3.40
CA MET A 12 3.35 -50.79 3.74
C MET A 12 2.42 -49.59 3.89
N ASN A 13 1.95 -49.35 5.12
CA ASN A 13 1.47 -48.03 5.51
C ASN A 13 2.69 -47.09 5.60
N MET A 14 3.07 -46.49 4.47
CA MET A 14 3.89 -45.29 4.45
C MET A 14 2.98 -44.12 4.84
N THR A 15 3.06 -43.69 6.09
CA THR A 15 2.61 -42.36 6.51
C THR A 15 3.45 -41.31 5.78
N PRO A 16 2.87 -40.39 4.98
CA PRO A 16 3.64 -39.31 4.40
C PRO A 16 4.08 -38.35 5.50
N SER A 17 5.39 -38.25 5.66
CA SER A 17 6.07 -37.32 6.54
C SER A 17 5.70 -35.87 6.20
N ALA A 18 5.50 -35.08 7.25
CA ALA A 18 5.31 -33.64 7.18
C ALA A 18 6.54 -32.94 6.57
N ASN A 19 6.26 -31.81 5.91
CA ASN A 19 7.19 -30.81 5.35
C ASN A 19 7.43 -30.89 3.84
N ALA A 20 6.42 -30.46 3.08
CA ALA A 20 6.64 -29.64 1.89
C ALA A 20 6.07 -28.25 2.22
N PRO A 21 6.79 -27.13 1.98
CA PRO A 21 6.18 -25.82 2.05
C PRO A 21 5.08 -25.78 1.00
N ARG A 22 3.82 -25.65 1.45
CA ARG A 22 2.74 -25.28 0.54
C ARG A 22 3.10 -23.90 0.02
N GLU A 23 3.51 -23.83 -1.25
CA GLU A 23 3.49 -22.60 -2.01
C GLU A 23 2.08 -22.03 -1.90
N SER A 24 1.96 -20.93 -1.16
CA SER A 24 0.72 -20.18 -1.13
C SER A 24 0.56 -19.58 -2.52
N PRO A 25 -0.56 -19.80 -3.23
CA PRO A 25 -0.77 -19.21 -4.54
C PRO A 25 -0.75 -17.69 -4.37
N GLY A 26 0.31 -17.04 -4.86
CA GLY A 26 0.39 -15.60 -4.90
C GLY A 26 -0.74 -15.09 -5.78
N ALA A 27 -1.64 -14.29 -5.21
CA ALA A 27 -2.55 -13.49 -6.00
C ALA A 27 -1.70 -12.48 -6.78
N VAL A 28 -1.36 -12.85 -8.01
CA VAL A 28 -0.82 -11.93 -9.00
C VAL A 28 -2.04 -11.21 -9.58
N LEU A 29 -2.40 -10.06 -9.00
CA LEU A 29 -3.34 -9.15 -9.62
C LEU A 29 -2.56 -8.28 -10.59
N PHE A 30 -2.41 -8.77 -11.82
CA PHE A 30 -2.22 -7.89 -12.97
C PHE A 30 -3.59 -7.29 -13.27
N MET A 31 -3.74 -6.00 -13.00
CA MET A 31 -4.90 -5.23 -13.45
C MET A 31 -4.37 -4.13 -14.38
N GLU A 32 -3.92 -4.54 -15.57
CA GLU A 32 -3.73 -3.58 -16.66
C GLU A 32 -5.12 -3.24 -17.18
N SER A 33 -5.57 -2.01 -16.91
CA SER A 33 -6.83 -1.42 -17.38
C SER A 33 -8.12 -2.16 -16.98
N TRP A 34 -8.93 -1.53 -16.12
CA TRP A 34 -10.35 -1.87 -16.03
C TRP A 34 -10.99 -1.52 -17.38
N PRO A 35 -11.88 -2.35 -17.96
CA PRO A 35 -12.53 -1.99 -19.21
C PRO A 35 -13.33 -0.71 -18.98
N ALA A 36 -13.06 0.32 -19.77
CA ALA A 36 -13.95 1.47 -19.88
C ALA A 36 -15.37 0.95 -20.14
N SER A 37 -16.35 1.45 -19.39
CA SER A 37 -17.76 1.08 -19.58
C SER A 37 -18.12 1.20 -21.07
N LYS A 38 -18.83 0.22 -21.62
CA LYS A 38 -19.39 0.34 -22.97
C LYS A 38 -20.28 1.58 -23.00
N ILE A 39 -19.90 2.54 -23.84
CA ILE A 39 -20.68 3.74 -24.10
C ILE A 39 -21.77 3.33 -25.10
N ASP A 40 -22.96 3.03 -24.59
CA ASP A 40 -24.11 2.63 -25.42
C ASP A 40 -24.90 3.85 -25.92
N THR A 41 -24.71 5.04 -25.32
CA THR A 41 -25.34 6.31 -25.76
C THR A 41 -24.41 7.53 -25.66
N PRO A 42 -24.64 8.60 -26.46
CA PRO A 42 -23.88 9.86 -26.36
C PRO A 42 -24.04 10.58 -25.01
N GLU A 43 -25.12 10.29 -24.27
CA GLU A 43 -25.36 10.84 -22.93
C GLU A 43 -24.55 10.09 -21.85
N ASP A 44 -24.29 8.79 -22.03
CA ASP A 44 -23.34 8.04 -21.17
C ASP A 44 -21.88 8.50 -21.35
N ALA A 45 -21.55 9.02 -22.53
CA ALA A 45 -20.21 9.60 -22.80
C ALA A 45 -19.93 10.87 -21.98
N ALA A 46 -20.97 11.57 -21.53
CA ALA A 46 -20.85 12.76 -20.67
C ALA A 46 -20.76 12.42 -19.17
N LEU A 47 -21.07 11.17 -18.79
CA LEU A 47 -21.02 10.67 -17.40
C LEU A 47 -19.77 9.82 -17.11
N GLY A 48 -19.09 9.33 -18.15
CA GLY A 48 -17.87 8.55 -18.03
C GLY A 48 -16.63 9.44 -17.89
N TYR A 49 -16.38 9.99 -16.71
CA TYR A 49 -15.01 10.39 -16.39
C TYR A 49 -14.14 9.13 -16.47
N PRO A 50 -13.05 9.11 -17.26
CA PRO A 50 -12.25 7.90 -17.40
C PRO A 50 -11.75 7.48 -16.01
N ALA A 51 -12.01 6.23 -15.65
CA ALA A 51 -11.52 5.68 -14.39
C ALA A 51 -9.99 5.85 -14.34
N PRO A 52 -9.41 6.14 -13.17
CA PRO A 52 -7.99 6.40 -13.08
C PRO A 52 -7.20 5.17 -13.51
N HIS A 53 -6.10 5.41 -14.22
CA HIS A 53 -5.20 4.38 -14.66
C HIS A 53 -4.25 4.00 -13.52
N VAL A 54 -4.49 2.80 -12.98
CA VAL A 54 -3.74 2.24 -11.86
C VAL A 54 -2.91 1.06 -12.32
N VAL A 55 -1.61 1.07 -12.00
CA VAL A 55 -0.74 -0.10 -12.16
C VAL A 55 -0.40 -0.66 -10.79
N ALA A 56 -0.65 -1.95 -10.57
CA ALA A 56 -0.41 -2.61 -9.30
C ALA A 56 0.47 -3.87 -9.47
N CYS A 57 1.50 -4.02 -8.63
CA CYS A 57 2.35 -5.21 -8.63
C CYS A 57 3.06 -5.40 -7.28
N ALA A 58 3.41 -6.64 -6.94
CA ALA A 58 4.18 -6.95 -5.74
C ALA A 58 5.70 -6.65 -5.88
N HIS A 59 6.18 -6.48 -7.11
CA HIS A 59 7.60 -6.25 -7.40
C HIS A 59 7.95 -4.76 -7.40
N ALA A 60 9.08 -4.38 -6.78
CA ALA A 60 9.48 -2.98 -6.60
C ALA A 60 9.65 -2.20 -7.92
N ALA A 61 9.99 -2.90 -9.01
CA ALA A 61 10.17 -2.30 -10.33
C ALA A 61 8.91 -1.59 -10.87
N VAL A 62 7.71 -1.92 -10.37
CA VAL A 62 6.46 -1.26 -10.76
C VAL A 62 6.48 0.24 -10.50
N VAL A 63 7.28 0.69 -9.54
CA VAL A 63 7.44 2.11 -9.22
C VAL A 63 7.99 2.90 -10.41
N MET A 64 8.67 2.26 -11.37
CA MET A 64 9.11 2.90 -12.61
C MET A 64 7.96 3.29 -13.54
N ASP A 65 6.79 2.66 -13.42
CA ASP A 65 5.60 3.02 -14.21
C ASP A 65 5.08 4.43 -13.86
N LEU A 66 5.54 5.03 -12.76
CA LEU A 66 5.29 6.44 -12.46
C LEU A 66 5.81 7.39 -13.53
N GLN A 67 6.82 7.00 -14.29
CA GLN A 67 7.35 7.82 -15.38
C GLN A 67 6.42 7.88 -16.59
N ARG A 68 5.45 6.96 -16.67
CA ARG A 68 4.49 6.93 -17.75
C ARG A 68 3.46 8.04 -17.59
N PRO A 69 3.20 8.89 -18.59
CA PRO A 69 2.27 10.01 -18.47
C PRO A 69 0.82 9.56 -18.33
N ASP A 70 0.48 8.36 -18.82
CA ASP A 70 -0.86 7.79 -18.79
C ASP A 70 -1.21 7.11 -17.46
N VAL A 71 -0.28 6.98 -16.51
CA VAL A 71 -0.50 6.29 -15.23
C VAL A 71 -0.72 7.32 -14.12
N ASP A 72 -1.88 7.25 -13.47
CA ASP A 72 -2.30 8.16 -12.39
C ASP A 72 -1.81 7.68 -11.02
N MET A 73 -1.77 6.35 -10.83
CA MET A 73 -1.34 5.74 -9.58
C MET A 73 -0.57 4.44 -9.81
N VAL A 74 0.49 4.25 -9.01
CA VAL A 74 1.19 2.99 -8.90
C VAL A 74 1.02 2.42 -7.50
N VAL A 75 0.66 1.14 -7.41
CA VAL A 75 0.55 0.38 -6.15
C VAL A 75 1.63 -0.69 -6.10
N TRP A 76 2.54 -0.55 -5.15
CA TRP A 76 3.54 -1.56 -4.83
C TRP A 76 3.06 -2.42 -3.64
N GLY A 77 2.57 -3.63 -3.94
CA GLY A 77 2.11 -4.63 -2.98
C GLY A 77 3.26 -5.35 -2.28
N ARG A 78 3.98 -4.63 -1.41
CA ARG A 78 5.19 -5.13 -0.74
C ARG A 78 4.96 -6.43 0.02
N ARG A 79 5.92 -7.34 -0.09
CA ARG A 79 6.05 -8.49 0.81
C ARG A 79 6.98 -8.13 1.95
N VAL A 80 6.44 -7.91 3.13
CA VAL A 80 7.24 -7.64 4.33
C VAL A 80 7.46 -8.91 5.15
N PRO A 81 8.55 -8.99 5.94
CA PRO A 81 8.73 -10.11 6.86
C PRO A 81 7.59 -10.18 7.89
N ALA A 82 7.10 -11.39 8.21
CA ALA A 82 6.03 -11.58 9.19
C ALA A 82 6.34 -10.98 10.59
N ALA A 83 7.63 -10.78 10.91
CA ALA A 83 8.05 -10.10 12.14
C ALA A 83 7.60 -8.63 12.17
N TRP A 84 7.55 -7.94 11.03
CA TRP A 84 7.08 -6.56 10.93
C TRP A 84 5.59 -6.48 11.23
N GLU A 85 4.79 -7.34 10.60
CA GLU A 85 3.36 -7.43 10.86
C GLU A 85 3.08 -7.72 12.33
N LYS A 86 3.79 -8.69 12.94
CA LYS A 86 3.66 -9.00 14.37
C LYS A 86 4.03 -7.81 15.25
N SER A 87 5.12 -7.11 14.94
CA SER A 87 5.56 -5.94 15.69
C SER A 87 4.54 -4.81 15.66
N VAL A 88 3.89 -4.57 14.52
CA VAL A 88 2.88 -3.52 14.40
C VAL A 88 1.54 -3.95 15.02
N THR A 89 1.13 -5.20 14.82
CA THR A 89 -0.14 -5.72 15.37
C THR A 89 -0.12 -5.80 16.90
N GLY A 90 1.04 -6.08 17.50
CA GLY A 90 1.21 -6.13 18.96
C GLY A 90 1.46 -4.77 19.61
N TRP A 91 1.63 -3.71 18.82
CA TRP A 91 1.92 -2.38 19.35
C TRP A 91 0.63 -1.63 19.68
N SER A 92 0.52 -1.19 20.94
CA SER A 92 -0.62 -0.46 21.48
C SER A 92 -0.30 1.02 21.78
N GLY A 93 0.82 1.53 21.25
CA GLY A 93 1.22 2.91 21.46
C GLY A 93 0.24 3.89 20.80
N SER A 94 0.15 5.09 21.36
CA SER A 94 -0.60 6.21 20.80
C SER A 94 0.30 7.44 20.70
N PRO A 95 1.35 7.38 19.86
CA PRO A 95 2.27 8.49 19.71
C PRO A 95 1.55 9.71 19.15
N SER A 96 2.08 10.88 19.49
CA SER A 96 1.68 12.11 18.82
C SER A 96 1.98 12.01 17.31
N PRO A 97 1.13 12.56 16.45
CA PRO A 97 1.41 12.67 15.02
C PRO A 97 2.76 13.33 14.79
N LEU A 98 3.54 12.78 13.87
CA LEU A 98 4.83 13.31 13.48
C LEU A 98 4.69 14.00 12.12
N THR A 99 5.01 15.28 12.07
CA THR A 99 5.06 16.07 10.84
C THR A 99 6.49 16.60 10.65
N LEU A 100 7.10 16.29 9.52
CA LEU A 100 8.47 16.68 9.19
C LEU A 100 8.53 17.25 7.77
N SER A 101 9.40 18.22 7.55
CA SER A 101 9.69 18.77 6.22
C SER A 101 11.19 18.83 6.01
N GLY A 102 11.67 18.31 4.89
CA GLY A 102 13.10 18.35 4.58
C GLY A 102 13.53 17.43 3.46
N MET A 103 14.84 17.33 3.30
CA MET A 103 15.50 16.33 2.47
C MET A 103 15.47 14.95 3.14
N PRO A 104 15.62 13.83 2.40
CA PRO A 104 15.64 12.49 2.99
C PRO A 104 16.65 12.31 4.14
N SER A 105 17.83 12.94 4.04
CA SER A 105 18.83 12.91 5.12
C SER A 105 18.37 13.64 6.37
N GLU A 106 17.78 14.84 6.22
CA GLU A 106 17.25 15.64 7.33
C GLU A 106 16.11 14.90 8.05
N ILE A 107 15.27 14.21 7.27
CA ILE A 107 14.20 13.34 7.77
C ILE A 107 14.79 12.18 8.56
N ALA A 108 15.79 11.48 8.02
CA ALA A 108 16.44 10.36 8.70
C ALA A 108 17.06 10.78 10.05
N ASP A 109 17.72 11.93 10.08
CA ASP A 109 18.29 12.49 11.32
C ASP A 109 17.20 12.80 12.36
N CYS A 110 16.09 13.40 11.94
CA CYS A 110 14.93 13.66 12.81
C CYS A 110 14.34 12.36 13.39
N LEU A 111 14.18 11.33 12.57
CA LEU A 111 13.64 10.02 12.97
C LEU A 111 14.59 9.26 13.90
N ALA A 112 15.89 9.58 13.89
CA ALA A 112 16.88 9.01 14.77
C ALA A 112 16.86 9.58 16.20
N THR A 113 16.14 10.68 16.44
CA THR A 113 16.09 11.33 17.75
C THR A 113 15.45 10.41 18.82
N PRO A 114 15.94 10.42 20.08
CA PRO A 114 15.41 9.58 21.14
C PRO A 114 13.90 9.75 21.37
N ALA A 115 13.40 10.99 21.27
CA ALA A 115 11.99 11.30 21.47
C ALA A 115 11.09 10.58 20.44
N VAL A 116 11.50 10.56 19.17
CA VAL A 116 10.74 9.87 18.10
C VAL A 116 10.86 8.35 18.25
N ARG A 117 12.08 7.84 18.52
CA ARG A 117 12.34 6.40 18.70
C ARG A 117 11.59 5.75 19.86
N GLN A 118 11.27 6.53 20.89
CA GLN A 118 10.47 6.05 22.03
C GLN A 118 8.97 6.02 21.70
N GLY A 119 8.51 6.88 20.80
CA GLY A 119 7.09 6.99 20.43
C GLY A 119 6.62 5.95 19.42
N TRP A 120 7.49 5.56 18.47
CA TRP A 120 7.11 4.76 17.31
C TRP A 120 7.82 3.40 17.23
N PRO A 121 7.18 2.36 16.66
CA PRO A 121 7.85 1.07 16.42
C PRO A 121 9.07 1.24 15.51
N PRO A 122 10.23 0.62 15.83
CA PRO A 122 11.43 0.74 15.01
C PRO A 122 11.22 0.32 13.56
N VAL A 123 10.40 -0.71 13.31
CA VAL A 123 10.08 -1.18 11.96
C VAL A 123 9.38 -0.11 11.11
N ILE A 124 8.52 0.73 11.71
CA ILE A 124 7.86 1.83 11.01
C ILE A 124 8.88 2.93 10.71
N LEU A 125 9.72 3.29 11.69
CA LEU A 125 10.73 4.34 11.49
C LEU A 125 11.75 3.98 10.40
N THR A 126 12.23 2.72 10.39
CA THR A 126 13.09 2.22 9.32
C THR A 126 12.40 2.30 7.97
N ASP A 127 11.14 1.86 7.89
CA ASP A 127 10.39 1.92 6.63
C ASP A 127 10.19 3.35 6.12
N VAL A 128 9.92 4.30 7.02
CA VAL A 128 9.80 5.73 6.67
C VAL A 128 11.12 6.27 6.11
N VAL A 129 12.28 5.88 6.64
CA VAL A 129 13.60 6.29 6.11
C VAL A 129 13.82 5.72 4.70
N ASP A 130 13.54 4.43 4.51
CA ASP A 130 13.72 3.75 3.22
C ASP A 130 12.78 4.33 2.15
N LEU A 131 11.51 4.55 2.51
CA LEU A 131 10.52 5.16 1.63
C LEU A 131 10.82 6.63 1.34
N SER A 132 11.32 7.41 2.30
CA SER A 132 11.77 8.79 2.07
C SER A 132 12.93 8.82 1.07
N SER A 133 13.89 7.90 1.21
CA SER A 133 15.03 7.79 0.29
C SER A 133 14.59 7.41 -1.13
N LEU A 134 13.72 6.40 -1.26
CA LEU A 134 13.13 6.00 -2.54
C LEU A 134 12.34 7.14 -3.18
N PHE A 135 11.47 7.78 -2.41
CA PHE A 135 10.64 8.89 -2.87
C PHE A 135 11.50 10.06 -3.35
N GLY A 136 12.59 10.36 -2.65
CA GLY A 136 13.58 11.36 -3.05
C GLY A 136 14.25 11.00 -4.37
N ALA A 137 14.65 9.73 -4.57
CA ALA A 137 15.24 9.29 -5.82
C ALA A 137 14.28 9.42 -7.01
N LEU A 138 13.00 9.08 -6.84
CA LEU A 138 11.98 9.17 -7.89
C LEU A 138 11.63 10.60 -8.28
N THR A 139 11.76 11.53 -7.34
CA THR A 139 11.33 12.93 -7.51
C THR A 139 12.49 13.87 -7.78
N GLY A 140 13.69 13.34 -8.08
CA GLY A 140 14.87 14.16 -8.40
C GLY A 140 15.46 14.88 -7.19
N GLY A 141 15.25 14.36 -5.98
CA GLY A 141 15.81 14.91 -4.75
C GLY A 141 15.11 16.17 -4.25
N VAL A 142 13.82 16.36 -4.56
CA VAL A 142 13.03 17.46 -3.99
C VAL A 142 12.79 17.27 -2.50
N ARG A 143 12.47 18.38 -1.83
CA ARG A 143 12.04 18.36 -0.44
C ARG A 143 10.72 17.63 -0.29
N GLN A 144 10.57 16.99 0.86
CA GLN A 144 9.43 16.17 1.20
C GLN A 144 8.75 16.72 2.44
N HIS A 145 7.43 16.59 2.47
CA HIS A 145 6.61 16.82 3.66
C HIS A 145 6.01 15.48 4.10
N ILE A 146 6.44 15.00 5.26
CA ILE A 146 6.06 13.71 5.83
C ILE A 146 5.07 13.91 6.96
N ARG A 147 4.01 13.11 6.96
CA ARG A 147 3.07 12.94 8.06
C ARG A 147 2.99 11.46 8.42
N LEU A 148 3.38 11.11 9.64
CA LEU A 148 3.16 9.79 10.22
C LEU A 148 2.17 9.93 11.37
N MET A 149 1.00 9.33 11.22
CA MET A 149 -0.13 9.56 12.12
C MET A 149 -1.02 8.32 12.24
N THR A 150 -1.81 8.27 13.30
CA THR A 150 -2.98 7.39 13.33
C THR A 150 -4.09 8.05 12.50
N PRO A 151 -4.78 7.31 11.61
CA PRO A 151 -5.82 7.88 10.76
C PRO A 151 -6.88 8.61 11.60
N PRO A 152 -7.30 9.81 11.16
CA PRO A 152 -8.39 10.54 11.80
C PRO A 152 -9.70 9.76 11.65
N SER A 153 -10.64 9.97 12.57
CA SER A 153 -11.99 9.35 12.52
C SER A 153 -12.89 9.91 11.41
N SER A 154 -12.32 10.61 10.43
CA SER A 154 -13.03 11.36 9.40
C SER A 154 -12.59 10.89 8.02
N GLU A 155 -13.56 10.74 7.12
CA GLU A 155 -13.37 10.41 5.70
C GLU A 155 -12.82 11.62 4.93
N ALA A 156 -11.70 12.18 5.38
CA ALA A 156 -11.05 13.27 4.67
C ALA A 156 -10.58 12.77 3.29
N ILE A 157 -11.17 13.33 2.25
CA ILE A 157 -10.70 13.22 0.87
C ILE A 157 -9.57 14.23 0.71
N PHE A 158 -8.49 13.83 0.04
CA PHE A 158 -7.41 14.75 -0.24
C PHE A 158 -7.27 14.94 -1.73
N GLU A 159 -7.45 16.17 -2.17
CA GLU A 159 -7.02 16.61 -3.49
C GLU A 159 -5.50 16.87 -3.48
N LEU A 160 -4.85 16.58 -4.60
CA LEU A 160 -3.44 16.91 -4.82
C LEU A 160 -3.33 17.91 -5.98
N PRO A 161 -2.55 18.98 -5.81
CA PRO A 161 -2.15 19.82 -6.93
C PRO A 161 -1.41 19.00 -8.01
N PRO A 162 -1.54 19.35 -9.30
CA PRO A 162 -1.00 18.58 -10.43
C PRO A 162 0.52 18.36 -10.39
N ASP A 163 1.25 19.25 -9.73
CA ASP A 163 2.70 19.21 -9.59
C ASP A 163 3.18 18.39 -8.38
N VAL A 164 2.25 17.82 -7.60
CA VAL A 164 2.55 17.07 -6.39
C VAL A 164 2.48 15.57 -6.65
N LEU A 165 3.51 14.85 -6.24
CA LEU A 165 3.45 13.41 -6.05
C LEU A 165 3.18 13.11 -4.57
N ARG A 166 2.32 12.14 -4.29
CA ARG A 166 2.11 11.62 -2.94
C ARG A 166 2.46 10.15 -2.84
N LEU A 167 3.11 9.79 -1.74
CA LEU A 167 3.27 8.42 -1.27
C LEU A 167 2.34 8.18 -0.08
N ILE A 168 1.64 7.04 -0.07
CA ILE A 168 0.86 6.58 1.08
C ILE A 168 1.22 5.14 1.43
N CYS A 169 1.41 4.86 2.71
CA CYS A 169 1.61 3.51 3.23
C CYS A 169 0.85 3.33 4.55
N GLY A 170 0.01 2.30 4.62
CA GLY A 170 -0.67 1.90 5.87
C GLY A 170 0.02 0.70 6.52
N TYR A 171 0.31 0.78 7.81
CA TYR A 171 1.03 -0.28 8.55
C TYR A 171 0.10 -1.25 9.28
N GLY A 172 -1.19 -0.93 9.39
CA GLY A 172 -2.19 -1.73 10.11
C GLY A 172 -3.04 -2.64 9.22
N ARG A 173 -4.01 -3.31 9.84
CA ARG A 173 -4.95 -4.22 9.17
C ARG A 173 -5.84 -3.56 8.11
N THR A 174 -5.94 -2.24 8.13
CA THR A 174 -6.62 -1.44 7.10
C THR A 174 -5.61 -0.51 6.45
N GLY A 175 -5.41 -0.67 5.14
CA GLY A 175 -4.61 0.27 4.37
C GLY A 175 -5.39 1.52 3.99
N ALA A 176 -4.71 2.46 3.34
CA ALA A 176 -5.37 3.60 2.71
C ALA A 176 -6.36 3.12 1.64
N GLU A 177 -7.42 3.90 1.42
CA GLU A 177 -8.47 3.59 0.47
C GLU A 177 -8.39 4.55 -0.72
N TRP A 178 -8.75 4.08 -1.90
CA TRP A 178 -8.86 4.90 -3.09
C TRP A 178 -10.15 4.61 -3.86
N CYS A 179 -10.67 5.63 -4.51
CA CYS A 179 -11.90 5.59 -5.29
C CYS A 179 -11.55 5.74 -6.76
N GLY A 180 -12.11 4.86 -7.59
CA GLY A 180 -12.02 5.00 -9.06
C GLY A 180 -12.98 6.02 -9.66
N ASN A 181 -13.75 6.73 -8.82
CA ASN A 181 -14.75 7.71 -9.21
C ASN A 181 -14.52 9.01 -8.40
N GLN A 182 -14.77 10.15 -9.04
CA GLN A 182 -14.75 11.48 -8.43
C GLN A 182 -15.85 11.67 -7.38
N ASP A 183 -16.93 10.89 -7.43
CA ASP A 183 -17.90 10.79 -6.34
C ASP A 183 -17.57 9.57 -5.44
N PRO A 184 -17.10 9.80 -4.19
CA PRO A 184 -16.78 8.74 -3.24
C PRO A 184 -17.99 7.90 -2.82
N LYS A 185 -19.22 8.38 -3.06
CA LYS A 185 -20.46 7.68 -2.71
C LYS A 185 -20.99 6.78 -3.82
N SER A 186 -20.52 6.96 -5.05
CA SER A 186 -20.97 6.18 -6.22
C SER A 186 -19.85 5.37 -6.88
N GLY A 187 -18.65 5.36 -6.31
CA GLY A 187 -17.49 4.59 -6.80
C GLY A 187 -17.19 3.31 -6.02
N ILE A 188 -16.48 2.37 -6.67
CA ILE A 188 -15.83 1.25 -5.98
C ILE A 188 -14.67 1.80 -5.16
N VAL A 189 -14.67 1.49 -3.87
CA VAL A 189 -13.56 1.78 -2.96
C VAL A 189 -12.65 0.57 -2.89
N SER A 190 -11.37 0.78 -3.22
CA SER A 190 -10.33 -0.23 -3.10
C SER A 190 -9.44 0.10 -1.91
N ALA A 191 -9.14 -0.90 -1.08
CA ALA A 191 -8.24 -0.76 0.06
C ALA A 191 -6.86 -1.32 -0.27
N LEU A 192 -5.81 -0.61 0.15
CA LEU A 192 -4.45 -1.12 0.10
C LEU A 192 -4.26 -2.26 1.11
N SER A 193 -3.48 -3.26 0.72
CA SER A 193 -3.00 -4.26 1.68
C SER A 193 -2.07 -3.61 2.71
N PRO A 194 -1.95 -4.16 3.94
CA PRO A 194 -0.96 -3.71 4.90
C PRO A 194 0.44 -3.65 4.27
N PHE A 195 1.19 -2.59 4.58
CA PHE A 195 2.49 -2.26 4.01
C PHE A 195 2.52 -2.03 2.50
N ALA A 196 1.43 -2.15 1.75
CA ALA A 196 1.42 -1.72 0.36
C ALA A 196 1.61 -0.20 0.28
N VAL A 197 2.34 0.23 -0.74
CA VAL A 197 2.68 1.63 -0.98
C VAL A 197 1.96 2.08 -2.23
N ALA A 198 1.18 3.15 -2.13
CA ALA A 198 0.62 3.83 -3.29
C ALA A 198 1.42 5.10 -3.58
N PHE A 199 1.73 5.33 -4.85
CA PHE A 199 2.26 6.57 -5.38
C PHE A 199 1.20 7.19 -6.28
N ILE A 200 0.75 8.39 -5.95
CA ILE A 200 -0.41 9.05 -6.55
C ILE A 200 0.05 10.38 -7.13
N LYS A 201 -0.17 10.57 -8.43
CA LYS A 201 0.05 11.86 -9.07
C LYS A 201 -1.12 12.77 -8.79
N GLY A 202 -0.84 14.03 -8.48
CA GLY A 202 -1.87 15.05 -8.54
C GLY A 202 -2.35 15.26 -9.96
N VAL A 203 -3.56 15.79 -10.08
CA VAL A 203 -4.20 16.08 -11.36
C VAL A 203 -4.64 17.52 -11.39
N ALA A 204 -4.69 18.10 -12.59
CA ALA A 204 -5.20 19.46 -12.73
C ALA A 204 -6.70 19.49 -12.41
N GLU A 205 -7.20 20.66 -12.01
CA GLU A 205 -8.63 20.83 -11.75
C GLU A 205 -9.45 20.46 -13.00
N GLY A 206 -10.42 19.57 -12.83
CA GLY A 206 -11.27 19.06 -13.92
C GLY A 206 -10.70 17.88 -14.71
N GLU A 207 -9.48 17.41 -14.41
CA GLU A 207 -8.94 16.18 -14.99
C GLU A 207 -9.32 14.92 -14.18
N ALA A 208 -9.40 13.78 -14.86
CA ALA A 208 -9.61 12.50 -14.20
C ALA A 208 -8.35 12.10 -13.44
N GLY A 209 -8.49 11.68 -12.18
CA GLY A 209 -7.38 11.30 -11.32
C GLY A 209 -7.82 10.38 -10.18
N CYS A 210 -6.85 9.89 -9.41
CA CYS A 210 -7.13 9.08 -8.24
C CYS A 210 -7.55 9.95 -7.05
N LEU A 211 -8.80 9.78 -6.61
CA LEU A 211 -9.19 10.21 -5.26
C LEU A 211 -8.74 9.15 -4.25
N HIS A 212 -8.10 9.58 -3.16
CA HIS A 212 -7.79 8.72 -2.03
C HIS A 212 -8.31 9.30 -0.73
N ARG A 213 -8.67 8.40 0.18
CA ARG A 213 -9.19 8.70 1.50
C ARG A 213 -8.46 7.85 2.54
N LEU A 214 -8.38 8.38 3.75
CA LEU A 214 -7.90 7.59 4.87
C LEU A 214 -9.06 6.74 5.41
N PRO A 215 -8.79 5.49 5.81
CA PRO A 215 -9.84 4.59 6.29
C PRO A 215 -10.47 5.19 7.54
N ALA A 216 -11.76 5.53 7.48
CA ALA A 216 -12.49 6.08 8.63
C ALA A 216 -12.82 5.00 9.67
N SER A 217 -12.89 3.72 9.27
CA SER A 217 -13.16 2.59 10.17
C SER A 217 -12.72 1.27 9.53
N ALA A 218 -12.17 0.34 10.31
CA ALA A 218 -12.04 -1.03 9.85
C ALA A 218 -13.39 -1.76 9.90
N PRO A 219 -13.67 -2.68 8.97
CA PRO A 219 -14.76 -3.64 9.17
C PRO A 219 -14.56 -4.34 10.52
N ASN A 220 -15.63 -4.40 11.33
CA ASN A 220 -15.68 -4.97 12.68
C ASN A 220 -15.05 -4.13 13.81
N GLY A 221 -14.85 -2.82 13.62
CA GLY A 221 -14.41 -1.92 14.69
C GLY A 221 -12.95 -2.08 15.10
N ALA A 222 -12.14 -2.77 14.29
CA ALA A 222 -10.70 -2.82 14.50
C ALA A 222 -10.11 -1.41 14.33
N ARG A 223 -9.16 -1.04 15.19
CA ARG A 223 -8.48 0.25 15.06
C ARG A 223 -7.64 0.23 13.78
N PRO A 224 -7.80 1.23 12.89
CA PRO A 224 -6.89 1.39 11.78
C PRO A 224 -5.48 1.69 12.31
N GLY A 225 -4.47 1.05 11.72
CA GLY A 225 -3.09 1.24 12.16
C GLY A 225 -2.48 2.55 11.64
N PRO A 226 -1.23 2.84 11.99
CA PRO A 226 -0.54 4.03 11.52
C PRO A 226 -0.54 4.15 10.00
N ILE A 227 -0.57 5.39 9.52
CA ILE A 227 -0.46 5.73 8.12
C ILE A 227 0.67 6.75 7.95
N LEU A 228 1.51 6.47 6.98
CA LEU A 228 2.48 7.38 6.43
C LEU A 228 1.89 8.05 5.18
N VAL A 229 2.01 9.37 5.12
CA VAL A 229 1.80 10.18 3.93
C VAL A 229 3.07 10.99 3.69
N MET A 230 3.60 10.96 2.47
CA MET A 230 4.68 11.84 2.03
C MET A 230 4.25 12.61 0.80
N ASP A 231 4.48 13.92 0.78
CA ASP A 231 4.18 14.80 -0.34
C ASP A 231 5.47 15.42 -0.85
N THR A 232 5.61 15.60 -2.15
CA THR A 232 6.62 16.53 -2.69
C THR A 232 6.26 17.95 -2.30
N VAL A 233 7.27 18.75 -1.95
CA VAL A 233 7.09 20.18 -1.69
C VAL A 233 7.48 20.94 -2.96
N SER A 234 6.49 21.54 -3.62
CA SER A 234 6.70 22.44 -4.76
C SER A 234 7.64 23.58 -4.36
N ARG A 235 8.54 23.96 -5.28
CA ARG A 235 9.51 25.04 -5.06
C ARG A 235 8.86 26.41 -5.05
#